data_AF-A0A8J1XH14-F1
#
_entry.id   AF-A0A8J1XH14-F1
#
_cell.length_a   1.000
_cell.length_b   1.000
_cell.length_c   1.000
_cell.angle_alpha   90.00
_cell.angle_beta   90.00
_cell.angle_gamma   90.00
#
_symmetry.space_group_name_H-M   'P 1'
#
loop_
_entity.id
_entity.type
_entity.pdbx_description
1 polymer ?
#
loop_
_entity_poly.entity_id
_entity_poly.type
_entity_poly.pdbx_seq_one_letter_code
_entity_poly.pdbx_strand_id
1 'polypeptide(L)'
;MMVSFHTLWNNGVFAKFLFSFAVIYVVFFQLYKFHQGNLLDSEGYEITERLSEINDNITTRLEENVNSNNTPTIKLTTRTTTESFTTTTKFVEDENLSFLTQDNIRDYIKYTEKDPAKYKELKKRCAKRKFSSKILPFTALASVQGSGNTFTRFLVECITGIHSGTTHFDGKLHAAGFMGEGVINGSTVVIKSHQIGFSPSEKFDRGIMVIRNPYRMILAEWNRRHSGGHISHARPERFKTEEDTWRAHVIAFTEKWLLFALQWIISFEKELLILVYENMVNDTVRTLRQLHEFLTVKEGIKEGSLKRLPCAFIDNTSGFQRPAVNYGIDPFTPRERRRINEYMEAVCDVYKTRTHDTECAFKYNVETI
;
A
#
# COMPACT_ATOMS: atom_id res chain seq x y z
N MET A 1 47.78 -6.16 -13.14
CA MET A 1 46.30 -6.28 -13.02
C MET A 1 45.73 -4.92 -12.63
N MET A 2 45.48 -4.05 -13.59
CA MET A 2 44.69 -2.83 -13.39
C MET A 2 43.30 -3.13 -13.96
N VAL A 3 42.38 -3.57 -13.10
CA VAL A 3 40.97 -3.60 -13.46
C VAL A 3 40.51 -2.14 -13.45
N SER A 4 40.08 -1.65 -14.60
CA SER A 4 39.67 -0.27 -14.82
C SER A 4 38.56 0.15 -13.84
N PHE A 5 38.70 1.34 -13.26
CA PHE A 5 37.68 1.98 -12.39
C PHE A 5 36.29 2.05 -13.05
N HIS A 6 36.22 1.92 -14.38
CA HIS A 6 34.98 1.94 -15.14
C HIS A 6 34.09 0.71 -14.91
N THR A 7 34.67 -0.46 -14.59
CA THR A 7 33.89 -1.70 -14.40
C THR A 7 33.19 -1.75 -13.04
N LEU A 8 33.68 -1.01 -12.04
CA LEU A 8 33.02 -0.84 -10.73
C LEU A 8 31.83 0.12 -10.78
N TRP A 9 31.78 1.01 -11.78
CA TRP A 9 30.69 1.97 -11.96
C TRP A 9 29.41 1.32 -12.52
N ASN A 10 29.54 0.30 -13.37
CA ASN A 10 28.42 -0.27 -14.14
C ASN A 10 27.67 -1.45 -13.48
N ASN A 11 28.17 -1.99 -12.37
CA ASN A 11 27.61 -3.23 -11.77
C ASN A 11 26.82 -3.00 -10.47
N GLY A 12 26.42 -1.77 -10.14
CA GLY A 12 25.62 -1.47 -8.95
C GLY A 12 26.34 -1.70 -7.61
N VAL A 13 27.59 -2.20 -7.61
CA VAL A 13 28.41 -2.43 -6.41
C VAL A 13 28.74 -1.13 -5.69
N PHE A 14 28.96 -0.04 -6.42
CA PHE A 14 29.23 1.28 -5.82
C PHE A 14 27.97 1.92 -5.22
N ALA A 15 26.80 1.72 -5.84
CA ALA A 15 25.50 2.12 -5.29
C ALA A 15 25.17 1.33 -4.01
N LYS A 16 25.51 0.03 -3.97
CA LYS A 16 25.42 -0.82 -2.76
C LYS A 16 26.36 -0.33 -1.65
N PHE A 17 27.60 0.04 -1.99
CA PHE A 17 28.58 0.56 -1.03
C PHE A 17 28.13 1.91 -0.44
N LEU A 18 27.60 2.81 -1.27
CA LEU A 18 27.01 4.08 -0.84
C LEU A 18 25.72 3.89 -0.04
N PHE A 19 24.91 2.88 -0.35
CA PHE A 19 23.69 2.55 0.39
C PHE A 19 23.99 1.99 1.79
N SER A 20 24.94 1.07 1.92
CA SER A 20 25.42 0.61 3.23
C SER A 20 25.99 1.77 4.04
N PHE A 21 26.77 2.66 3.42
CA PHE A 21 27.27 3.86 4.10
C PHE A 21 26.15 4.84 4.48
N ALA A 22 25.13 5.02 3.64
CA ALA A 22 24.01 5.93 3.92
C ALA A 22 23.11 5.40 5.04
N VAL A 23 22.83 4.09 5.07
CA VAL A 23 22.07 3.45 6.15
C VAL A 23 22.88 3.47 7.45
N ILE A 24 24.16 3.10 7.41
CA ILE A 24 25.07 3.20 8.56
C ILE A 24 25.17 4.65 9.03
N TYR A 25 25.30 5.63 8.13
CA TYR A 25 25.40 7.05 8.48
C TYR A 25 24.10 7.59 9.08
N VAL A 26 22.93 7.19 8.56
CA VAL A 26 21.63 7.57 9.13
C VAL A 26 21.46 6.96 10.52
N VAL A 27 21.84 5.69 10.72
CA VAL A 27 21.81 5.03 12.02
C VAL A 27 22.80 5.69 12.99
N PHE A 28 24.04 5.95 12.58
CA PHE A 28 25.06 6.59 13.40
C PHE A 28 24.69 8.05 13.75
N PHE A 29 24.06 8.78 12.82
CA PHE A 29 23.58 10.14 13.03
C PHE A 29 22.36 10.19 13.97
N GLN A 30 21.49 9.18 13.95
CA GLN A 30 20.38 9.04 14.90
C GLN A 30 20.88 8.64 16.29
N LEU A 31 21.87 7.74 16.40
CA LEU A 31 22.58 7.44 17.66
C LEU A 31 23.32 8.66 18.23
N TYR A 32 23.91 9.49 17.35
CA TYR A 32 24.54 10.75 17.75
C TYR A 32 23.52 11.78 18.29
N LYS A 33 22.34 11.87 17.68
CA LYS A 33 21.23 12.70 18.19
C LYS A 33 20.63 12.18 19.49
N PHE A 34 20.57 10.86 19.67
CA PHE A 34 20.18 10.20 20.92
C PHE A 34 21.13 10.60 22.07
N HIS A 35 22.43 10.67 21.82
CA HIS A 35 23.40 11.11 22.82
C HIS A 35 23.28 12.61 23.21
N GLN A 36 22.62 13.42 22.36
CA GLN A 36 22.37 14.86 22.56
C GLN A 36 21.03 15.18 23.25
N GLY A 37 20.28 14.18 23.74
CA GLY A 37 19.20 14.40 24.73
C GLY A 37 17.83 14.89 24.23
N ASN A 38 17.48 14.71 22.95
CA ASN A 38 16.13 15.03 22.46
C ASN A 38 15.16 13.86 22.72
N LEU A 39 14.21 14.06 23.66
CA LEU A 39 13.19 13.10 24.07
C LEU A 39 12.19 12.80 22.93
N LEU A 40 12.21 11.56 22.43
CA LEU A 40 11.11 10.98 21.67
C LEU A 40 10.08 10.34 22.63
N ASP A 41 8.81 10.29 22.22
CA ASP A 41 7.77 9.57 22.95
C ASP A 41 7.99 8.04 22.94
N SER A 42 7.18 7.31 23.68
CA SER A 42 7.34 5.86 23.88
C SER A 42 7.28 5.03 22.59
N GLU A 43 6.69 5.54 21.50
CA GLU A 43 6.73 4.88 20.17
C GLU A 43 8.06 5.13 19.45
N GLY A 44 8.73 6.27 19.67
CA GLY A 44 10.04 6.57 19.07
C GLY A 44 11.21 5.79 19.69
N TYR A 45 11.10 5.41 20.98
CA TYR A 45 12.12 4.63 21.69
C TYR A 45 12.23 3.18 21.14
N GLU A 46 11.09 2.55 20.82
CA GLU A 46 11.02 1.18 20.27
C GLU A 46 11.58 1.11 18.83
N ILE A 47 11.60 2.24 18.10
CA ILE A 47 12.08 2.30 16.71
C ILE A 47 13.61 2.32 16.65
N THR A 48 14.31 2.94 17.61
CA THR A 48 15.76 3.20 17.48
C THR A 48 16.61 1.97 17.81
N GLU A 49 16.23 1.20 18.83
CA GLU A 49 16.94 -0.02 19.24
C GLU A 49 16.78 -1.16 18.21
N ARG A 50 15.65 -1.21 17.50
CA ARG A 50 15.33 -2.26 16.51
C ARG A 50 15.87 -2.00 15.11
N LEU A 51 16.44 -0.80 14.88
CA LEU A 51 17.00 -0.43 13.59
C LEU A 51 18.37 -1.07 13.31
N SER A 52 19.15 -1.42 14.34
CA SER A 52 20.40 -2.14 14.14
C SER A 52 20.18 -3.60 13.73
N GLU A 53 19.18 -4.28 14.30
CA GLU A 53 18.85 -5.67 13.96
C GLU A 53 18.31 -5.84 12.53
N ILE A 54 17.54 -4.84 12.05
CA ILE A 54 17.06 -4.80 10.66
C ILE A 54 18.21 -4.61 9.66
N ASN A 55 19.22 -3.81 10.02
CA ASN A 55 20.39 -3.54 9.18
C ASN A 55 21.21 -4.81 8.90
N ASP A 56 21.39 -5.67 9.91
CA ASP A 56 22.19 -6.89 9.78
C ASP A 56 21.47 -7.93 8.90
N ASN A 57 20.16 -8.12 9.09
CA ASN A 57 19.35 -9.04 8.27
C ASN A 57 19.18 -8.58 6.81
N ILE A 58 19.08 -7.27 6.56
CA ILE A 58 19.01 -6.73 5.18
C ILE A 58 20.35 -6.93 4.46
N THR A 59 21.47 -6.73 5.16
CA THR A 59 22.80 -6.89 4.59
C THR A 59 23.04 -8.35 4.16
N THR A 60 22.70 -9.32 5.00
CA THR A 60 22.87 -10.75 4.68
C THR A 60 22.00 -11.22 3.50
N ARG A 61 20.74 -10.80 3.40
CA ARG A 61 19.84 -11.25 2.30
C ARG A 61 20.11 -10.58 0.95
N LEU A 62 20.77 -9.42 0.96
CA LEU A 62 21.25 -8.78 -0.28
C LEU A 62 22.46 -9.51 -0.86
N GLU A 63 23.24 -10.24 -0.04
CA GLU A 63 24.35 -11.08 -0.49
C GLU A 63 23.87 -12.40 -1.11
N GLU A 64 22.79 -12.99 -0.60
CA GLU A 64 22.24 -14.27 -1.08
C GLU A 64 21.52 -14.15 -2.45
N ASN A 65 20.79 -13.06 -2.70
CA ASN A 65 20.09 -12.83 -3.97
C ASN A 65 21.02 -12.59 -5.17
N VAL A 66 22.32 -12.36 -4.95
CA VAL A 66 23.32 -12.23 -6.02
C VAL A 66 23.64 -13.58 -6.67
N ASN A 67 23.30 -14.72 -6.03
CA ASN A 67 23.74 -16.04 -6.45
C ASN A 67 22.69 -16.91 -7.18
N SER A 68 21.47 -16.44 -7.43
CA SER A 68 20.45 -17.22 -8.18
C SER A 68 20.01 -16.52 -9.48
N ASN A 69 20.74 -16.74 -10.57
CA ASN A 69 20.31 -16.40 -11.92
C ASN A 69 19.67 -17.62 -12.59
N ASN A 70 18.35 -17.62 -12.79
CA ASN A 70 17.68 -18.46 -13.78
C ASN A 70 16.39 -17.78 -14.27
N THR A 71 16.35 -17.43 -15.55
CA THR A 71 15.22 -16.75 -16.21
C THR A 71 14.66 -17.64 -17.32
N PRO A 72 13.34 -17.93 -17.37
CA PRO A 72 12.68 -18.40 -18.57
C PRO A 72 11.91 -17.27 -19.26
N THR A 73 12.17 -17.10 -20.56
CA THR A 73 11.53 -16.12 -21.44
C THR A 73 10.19 -16.66 -21.99
N ILE A 74 9.07 -15.98 -21.72
CA ILE A 74 7.78 -16.25 -22.39
C ILE A 74 7.44 -15.06 -23.29
N LYS A 75 7.25 -15.32 -24.59
CA LYS A 75 6.77 -14.33 -25.57
C LYS A 75 5.24 -14.28 -25.55
N LEU A 76 4.66 -13.10 -25.35
CA LEU A 76 3.24 -12.83 -25.57
C LEU A 76 3.04 -12.07 -26.88
N THR A 77 2.17 -12.62 -27.74
CA THR A 77 1.75 -12.02 -29.01
C THR A 77 0.48 -11.23 -28.79
N THR A 78 0.49 -9.92 -29.06
CA THR A 78 -0.70 -9.07 -29.03
C THR A 78 -1.43 -9.09 -30.37
N ARG A 79 -2.76 -9.25 -30.35
CA ARG A 79 -3.63 -9.02 -31.51
C ARG A 79 -4.63 -7.92 -31.16
N THR A 80 -4.53 -6.79 -31.84
CA THR A 80 -5.42 -5.64 -31.76
C THR A 80 -6.60 -5.85 -32.69
N THR A 81 -7.83 -5.71 -32.17
CA THR A 81 -9.01 -5.42 -33.00
C THR A 81 -9.89 -4.42 -32.27
N THR A 82 -9.98 -3.24 -32.87
CA THR A 82 -10.92 -2.15 -32.61
C THR A 82 -12.30 -2.50 -33.15
N GLU A 83 -13.26 -2.75 -32.26
CA GLU A 83 -14.70 -2.61 -32.55
C GLU A 83 -15.37 -1.98 -31.34
N SER A 84 -15.57 -0.66 -31.41
CA SER A 84 -16.35 0.11 -30.45
C SER A 84 -17.81 0.17 -30.89
N PHE A 85 -18.71 0.10 -29.90
CA PHE A 85 -20.08 0.64 -29.88
C PHE A 85 -21.32 -0.27 -30.05
N THR A 86 -21.21 -1.59 -30.27
CA THR A 86 -22.39 -2.49 -30.35
C THR A 86 -22.53 -3.48 -29.20
N THR A 87 -21.57 -3.52 -28.28
CA THR A 87 -21.41 -4.68 -27.40
C THR A 87 -22.12 -4.55 -26.05
N THR A 88 -22.42 -3.32 -25.59
CA THR A 88 -23.04 -3.03 -24.28
C THR A 88 -24.39 -3.72 -24.04
N THR A 89 -25.18 -3.96 -25.09
CA THR A 89 -26.52 -4.58 -24.97
C THR A 89 -26.49 -6.10 -24.90
N LYS A 90 -25.48 -6.77 -25.50
CA LYS A 90 -25.32 -8.24 -25.41
C LYS A 90 -24.58 -8.68 -24.15
N PHE A 91 -23.85 -7.77 -23.50
CA PHE A 91 -22.99 -8.05 -22.34
C PHE A 91 -23.71 -8.27 -21.00
N VAL A 92 -24.98 -7.86 -20.88
CA VAL A 92 -25.69 -7.87 -19.59
C VAL A 92 -26.53 -9.14 -19.37
N GLU A 93 -26.68 -9.98 -20.40
CA GLU A 93 -27.55 -11.17 -20.33
C GLU A 93 -26.90 -12.37 -19.62
N ASP A 94 -25.57 -12.51 -19.66
CA ASP A 94 -24.88 -13.73 -19.19
C ASP A 94 -24.35 -13.68 -17.73
N GLU A 95 -24.58 -12.59 -16.98
CA GLU A 95 -24.00 -12.34 -15.64
C GLU A 95 -22.47 -12.53 -15.50
N ASN A 96 -21.74 -12.62 -16.62
CA ASN A 96 -20.31 -12.84 -16.60
C ASN A 96 -19.56 -11.53 -16.34
N LEU A 97 -19.57 -11.06 -15.10
CA LEU A 97 -18.97 -9.76 -14.70
C LEU A 97 -17.44 -9.71 -14.80
N SER A 98 -16.80 -10.76 -15.34
CA SER A 98 -15.36 -10.81 -15.57
C SER A 98 -14.86 -9.85 -16.65
N PHE A 99 -15.73 -9.32 -17.53
CA PHE A 99 -15.36 -8.34 -18.56
C PHE A 99 -15.38 -6.88 -18.07
N LEU A 100 -15.89 -6.61 -16.87
CA LEU A 100 -15.99 -5.22 -16.38
C LEU A 100 -14.62 -4.57 -16.27
N THR A 101 -14.50 -3.36 -16.78
CA THR A 101 -13.30 -2.50 -16.71
C THR A 101 -13.60 -1.28 -15.85
N GLN A 102 -12.56 -0.54 -15.49
CA GLN A 102 -12.71 0.74 -14.78
C GLN A 102 -13.64 1.71 -15.53
N ASP A 103 -13.58 1.71 -16.87
CA ASP A 103 -14.34 2.63 -17.71
C ASP A 103 -15.83 2.27 -17.80
N ASN A 104 -16.16 0.97 -17.87
CA ASN A 104 -17.53 0.53 -18.14
C ASN A 104 -18.34 0.16 -16.88
N ILE A 105 -17.69 0.04 -15.71
CA ILE A 105 -18.37 -0.42 -14.48
C ILE A 105 -19.47 0.54 -14.01
N ARG A 106 -19.30 1.85 -14.20
CA ARG A 106 -20.32 2.85 -13.87
C ARG A 106 -21.53 2.75 -14.78
N ASP A 107 -21.30 2.47 -16.06
CA ASP A 107 -22.39 2.30 -17.02
C ASP A 107 -23.16 1.00 -16.76
N TYR A 108 -22.46 -0.07 -16.37
CA TYR A 108 -23.09 -1.30 -15.87
C TYR A 108 -23.98 -1.02 -14.65
N ILE A 109 -23.52 -0.22 -13.69
CA ILE A 109 -24.32 0.15 -12.50
C ILE A 109 -25.55 0.96 -12.90
N LYS A 110 -25.39 2.01 -13.71
CA LYS A 110 -26.51 2.82 -14.23
C LYS A 110 -27.51 2.00 -15.03
N TYR A 111 -27.04 1.03 -15.80
CA TYR A 111 -27.91 0.10 -16.52
C TYR A 111 -28.69 -0.77 -15.54
N THR A 112 -28.01 -1.34 -14.54
CA THR A 112 -28.63 -2.20 -13.53
C THR A 112 -29.67 -1.44 -12.70
N GLU A 113 -29.46 -0.16 -12.43
CA GLU A 113 -30.42 0.73 -11.74
C GLU A 113 -31.78 0.86 -12.45
N LYS A 114 -31.83 0.66 -13.77
CA LYS A 114 -33.09 0.69 -14.53
C LYS A 114 -34.00 -0.51 -14.26
N ASP A 115 -33.46 -1.60 -13.72
CA ASP A 115 -34.19 -2.79 -13.31
C ASP A 115 -34.19 -2.89 -11.77
N PRO A 116 -35.31 -2.51 -11.11
CA PRO A 116 -35.37 -2.49 -9.65
C PRO A 116 -35.08 -3.85 -8.98
N ALA A 117 -35.42 -4.96 -9.64
CA ALA A 117 -35.18 -6.29 -9.09
C ALA A 117 -33.68 -6.62 -9.11
N LYS A 118 -33.02 -6.41 -10.26
CA LYS A 118 -31.56 -6.63 -10.40
C LYS A 118 -30.76 -5.69 -9.51
N TYR A 119 -31.15 -4.43 -9.41
CA TYR A 119 -30.45 -3.47 -8.54
C TYR A 119 -30.59 -3.81 -7.06
N LYS A 120 -31.78 -4.25 -6.63
CA LYS A 120 -32.00 -4.73 -5.26
C LYS A 120 -31.14 -5.95 -4.94
N GLU A 121 -31.02 -6.90 -5.87
CA GLU A 121 -30.14 -8.05 -5.71
C GLU A 121 -28.67 -7.65 -5.62
N LEU A 122 -28.22 -6.73 -6.48
CA LEU A 122 -26.87 -6.20 -6.46
C LEU A 122 -26.53 -5.55 -5.11
N LYS A 123 -27.40 -4.68 -4.58
CA LYS A 123 -27.22 -4.09 -3.24
C LYS A 123 -27.17 -5.16 -2.15
N LYS A 124 -28.08 -6.14 -2.20
CA LYS A 124 -28.10 -7.26 -1.23
C LYS A 124 -26.79 -8.03 -1.26
N ARG A 125 -26.22 -8.28 -2.44
CA ARG A 125 -24.92 -8.93 -2.60
C ARG A 125 -23.80 -8.10 -1.97
N CYS A 126 -23.75 -6.79 -2.24
CA CYS A 126 -22.70 -5.91 -1.74
C CYS A 126 -22.74 -5.68 -0.23
N ALA A 127 -23.95 -5.51 0.33
CA ALA A 127 -24.17 -5.38 1.76
C ALA A 127 -23.86 -6.68 2.53
N LYS A 128 -23.96 -7.85 1.87
CA LYS A 128 -23.65 -9.13 2.51
C LYS A 128 -22.14 -9.30 2.66
N ARG A 129 -21.66 -9.00 3.87
CA ARG A 129 -20.32 -9.31 4.37
C ARG A 129 -20.45 -10.15 5.63
N LYS A 130 -19.52 -11.07 5.86
CA LYS A 130 -19.53 -11.96 7.03
C LYS A 130 -18.10 -12.28 7.48
N PHE A 131 -17.97 -12.80 8.70
CA PHE A 131 -16.76 -13.53 9.05
C PHE A 131 -16.71 -14.85 8.28
N SER A 132 -15.50 -15.31 7.97
CA SER A 132 -15.28 -16.60 7.34
C SER A 132 -15.69 -17.72 8.30
N SER A 133 -16.41 -18.73 7.80
CA SER A 133 -16.72 -19.95 8.54
C SER A 133 -15.56 -20.96 8.53
N LYS A 134 -14.54 -20.71 7.70
CA LYS A 134 -13.30 -21.48 7.65
C LYS A 134 -12.16 -20.64 8.23
N ILE A 135 -11.18 -21.30 8.82
CA ILE A 135 -9.94 -20.65 9.25
C ILE A 135 -9.15 -20.31 7.97
N LEU A 136 -8.98 -19.02 7.72
CA LEU A 136 -8.18 -18.47 6.62
C LEU A 136 -6.72 -18.28 7.04
N PRO A 137 -5.76 -18.25 6.09
CA PRO A 137 -4.38 -17.92 6.40
C PRO A 137 -4.25 -16.54 7.03
N PHE A 138 -3.26 -16.40 7.91
CA PHE A 138 -2.98 -15.14 8.58
C PHE A 138 -2.35 -14.16 7.60
N THR A 139 -3.20 -13.38 6.92
CA THR A 139 -2.78 -12.47 5.85
C THR A 139 -2.59 -11.07 6.40
N ALA A 140 -1.38 -10.52 6.31
CA ALA A 140 -1.17 -9.12 6.68
C ALA A 140 -1.78 -8.18 5.64
N LEU A 141 -2.43 -7.11 6.09
CA LEU A 141 -2.57 -5.88 5.31
C LEU A 141 -1.65 -4.83 5.93
N ALA A 142 -0.48 -4.68 5.32
CA ALA A 142 0.63 -3.94 5.88
C ALA A 142 0.82 -2.61 5.15
N SER A 143 0.85 -1.50 5.89
CA SER A 143 1.29 -0.22 5.33
C SER A 143 1.65 0.80 6.41
N VAL A 144 2.31 1.88 6.02
CA VAL A 144 2.49 3.06 6.88
C VAL A 144 1.15 3.79 7.05
N GLN A 145 0.96 4.50 8.17
CA GLN A 145 -0.20 5.38 8.34
C GLN A 145 -0.24 6.42 7.21
N GLY A 146 -1.43 6.80 6.75
CA GLY A 146 -1.60 7.70 5.61
C GLY A 146 -1.52 7.04 4.21
N SER A 147 -1.14 5.76 4.11
CA SER A 147 -1.03 5.04 2.81
C SER A 147 -2.33 4.47 2.24
N GLY A 148 -3.49 4.72 2.86
CA GLY A 148 -4.80 4.30 2.32
C GLY A 148 -5.41 3.03 2.91
N ASN A 149 -4.97 2.59 4.09
CA ASN A 149 -5.45 1.38 4.78
C ASN A 149 -6.97 1.17 4.77
N THR A 150 -7.73 2.17 5.19
CA THR A 150 -9.20 2.07 5.29
C THR A 150 -9.83 1.80 3.93
N PHE A 151 -9.34 2.47 2.88
CA PHE A 151 -9.79 2.23 1.52
C PHE A 151 -9.42 0.83 1.03
N THR A 152 -8.19 0.36 1.28
CA THR A 152 -7.80 -1.00 0.90
C THR A 152 -8.62 -2.07 1.63
N ARG A 153 -8.87 -1.90 2.94
CA ARG A 153 -9.77 -2.79 3.69
C ARG A 153 -11.15 -2.83 3.07
N PHE A 154 -11.71 -1.66 2.74
CA PHE A 154 -13.00 -1.56 2.07
C PHE A 154 -13.02 -2.34 0.74
N LEU A 155 -11.99 -2.20 -0.11
CA LEU A 155 -11.90 -2.95 -1.38
C LEU A 155 -11.81 -4.47 -1.16
N VAL A 156 -11.01 -4.89 -0.19
CA VAL A 156 -10.88 -6.29 0.22
C VAL A 156 -12.23 -6.85 0.64
N GLU A 157 -12.96 -6.16 1.52
CA GLU A 157 -14.28 -6.62 1.95
C GLU A 157 -15.32 -6.60 0.82
N CYS A 158 -15.22 -5.63 -0.10
CA CYS A 158 -16.08 -5.58 -1.29
C CYS A 158 -15.91 -6.82 -2.16
N ILE A 159 -14.67 -7.15 -2.54
CA ILE A 159 -14.42 -8.24 -3.50
C ILE A 159 -14.55 -9.63 -2.89
N THR A 160 -14.26 -9.78 -1.59
CA THR A 160 -14.30 -11.07 -0.90
C THR A 160 -15.64 -11.35 -0.22
N GLY A 161 -16.36 -10.31 0.20
CA GLY A 161 -17.53 -10.46 1.09
C GLY A 161 -17.16 -10.92 2.50
N ILE A 162 -15.88 -10.86 2.87
CA ILE A 162 -15.36 -11.29 4.18
C ILE A 162 -14.79 -10.09 4.92
N HIS A 163 -15.08 -9.97 6.22
CA HIS A 163 -14.58 -8.85 7.03
C HIS A 163 -13.06 -8.86 7.17
N SER A 164 -12.49 -7.65 7.23
CA SER A 164 -11.07 -7.42 7.51
C SER A 164 -10.85 -7.14 9.00
N GLY A 165 -9.78 -7.72 9.55
CA GLY A 165 -9.38 -7.62 10.94
C GLY A 165 -8.38 -6.50 11.23
N THR A 166 -8.24 -6.14 12.49
CA THR A 166 -7.17 -5.30 13.02
C THR A 166 -7.06 -5.47 14.54
N THR A 167 -5.89 -5.18 15.10
CA THR A 167 -5.68 -5.18 16.56
C THR A 167 -6.36 -4.01 17.27
N HIS A 168 -6.70 -2.95 16.54
CA HIS A 168 -7.28 -1.73 17.12
C HIS A 168 -8.80 -1.77 17.02
N PHE A 169 -9.48 -1.08 17.94
CA PHE A 169 -10.92 -0.88 17.85
C PHE A 169 -11.23 0.61 17.67
N ASP A 170 -11.62 0.99 16.44
CA ASP A 170 -12.16 2.31 16.14
C ASP A 170 -13.68 2.23 16.00
N GLY A 171 -14.40 2.77 16.99
CA GLY A 171 -15.86 2.76 17.01
C GLY A 171 -16.52 3.45 15.82
N LYS A 172 -15.88 4.45 15.20
CA LYS A 172 -16.41 5.12 13.99
C LYS A 172 -16.29 4.21 12.78
N LEU A 173 -15.17 3.50 12.63
CA LEU A 173 -15.00 2.51 11.55
C LEU A 173 -15.92 1.31 11.76
N HIS A 174 -16.06 0.84 12.99
CA HIS A 174 -17.00 -0.24 13.31
C HIS A 174 -18.44 0.14 12.95
N ALA A 175 -18.89 1.34 13.35
CA ALA A 175 -20.20 1.88 12.99
C ALA A 175 -20.39 2.09 11.47
N ALA A 176 -19.30 2.29 10.73
CA ALA A 176 -19.29 2.38 9.27
C ALA A 176 -19.24 1.02 8.56
N GLY A 177 -19.31 -0.10 9.30
CA GLY A 177 -19.41 -1.46 8.76
C GLY A 177 -18.13 -2.31 8.80
N PHE A 178 -17.03 -1.80 9.37
CA PHE A 178 -15.81 -2.58 9.61
C PHE A 178 -15.99 -3.48 10.85
N MET A 179 -16.77 -4.55 10.71
CA MET A 179 -17.12 -5.40 11.85
C MET A 179 -15.92 -6.14 12.46
N GLY A 180 -14.81 -6.27 11.74
CA GLY A 180 -13.57 -6.91 12.21
C GLY A 180 -12.62 -5.99 13.01
N GLU A 181 -13.03 -4.78 13.40
CA GLU A 181 -12.32 -4.00 14.41
C GLU A 181 -12.08 -4.84 15.68
N GLY A 182 -10.83 -4.90 16.16
CA GLY A 182 -10.44 -5.73 17.30
C GLY A 182 -10.38 -7.24 17.05
N VAL A 183 -10.60 -7.72 15.82
CA VAL A 183 -10.55 -9.15 15.48
C VAL A 183 -9.23 -9.48 14.77
N ILE A 184 -8.49 -10.45 15.33
CA ILE A 184 -7.14 -10.84 14.87
C ILE A 184 -6.98 -12.36 14.73
N ASN A 185 -7.97 -13.02 14.15
CA ASN A 185 -7.93 -14.47 13.92
C ASN A 185 -8.31 -14.81 12.47
N GLY A 186 -8.19 -16.09 12.11
CA GLY A 186 -8.47 -16.61 10.77
C GLY A 186 -9.94 -16.50 10.32
N SER A 187 -10.84 -15.89 11.10
CA SER A 187 -12.20 -15.56 10.63
C SER A 187 -12.22 -14.32 9.73
N THR A 188 -11.14 -13.54 9.71
CA THR A 188 -10.99 -12.35 8.87
C THR A 188 -10.09 -12.63 7.67
N VAL A 189 -10.32 -11.95 6.55
CA VAL A 189 -9.58 -12.22 5.30
C VAL A 189 -8.18 -11.61 5.27
N VAL A 190 -8.00 -10.49 5.97
CA VAL A 190 -6.71 -9.80 6.16
C VAL A 190 -6.71 -9.15 7.52
N ILE A 191 -5.52 -8.95 8.10
CA ILE A 191 -5.33 -8.27 9.38
C ILE A 191 -4.44 -7.06 9.17
N LYS A 192 -5.02 -5.88 9.37
CA LYS A 192 -4.31 -4.61 9.22
C LYS A 192 -3.22 -4.46 10.29
N SER A 193 -2.00 -4.23 9.84
CA SER A 193 -0.82 -4.00 10.68
C SER A 193 0.02 -2.80 10.21
N HIS A 194 0.60 -2.10 11.16
CA HIS A 194 1.59 -1.04 10.95
C HIS A 194 2.97 -1.39 11.51
N GLN A 195 3.14 -2.62 12.00
CA GLN A 195 4.31 -3.02 12.77
C GLN A 195 5.58 -3.00 11.89
N ILE A 196 6.64 -2.43 12.46
CA ILE A 196 8.02 -2.43 11.97
C ILE A 196 8.85 -3.15 13.05
N GLY A 197 9.89 -3.90 12.67
CA GLY A 197 10.85 -4.47 13.63
C GLY A 197 10.43 -5.75 14.37
N PHE A 198 9.37 -6.43 13.95
CA PHE A 198 9.22 -7.89 14.14
C PHE A 198 9.42 -8.56 12.79
N SER A 199 9.95 -9.78 12.72
CA SER A 199 9.96 -10.57 11.48
C SER A 199 8.51 -10.79 11.04
N PRO A 200 7.99 -10.05 10.05
CA PRO A 200 6.56 -10.13 9.74
C PRO A 200 6.23 -11.52 9.18
N SER A 201 7.22 -12.21 8.63
CA SER A 201 7.15 -13.59 8.15
C SER A 201 6.98 -14.62 9.26
N GLU A 202 7.35 -14.35 10.51
CA GLU A 202 7.03 -15.25 11.63
C GLU A 202 5.55 -15.21 11.99
N LYS A 203 4.96 -14.01 11.93
CA LYS A 203 3.58 -13.78 12.37
C LYS A 203 2.55 -14.10 11.29
N PHE A 204 2.84 -13.78 10.03
CA PHE A 204 1.89 -13.86 8.94
C PHE A 204 2.28 -14.94 7.94
N ASP A 205 1.30 -15.61 7.37
CA ASP A 205 1.48 -16.63 6.32
C ASP A 205 1.74 -16.00 4.96
N ARG A 206 1.25 -14.78 4.76
CA ARG A 206 1.37 -13.99 3.53
C ARG A 206 1.03 -12.53 3.78
N GLY A 207 1.33 -11.67 2.81
CA GLY A 207 1.19 -10.22 2.98
C GLY A 207 0.59 -9.53 1.76
N ILE A 208 -0.20 -8.50 2.05
CA ILE A 208 -0.52 -7.42 1.12
C ILE A 208 0.16 -6.17 1.67
N MET A 209 1.12 -5.63 0.94
CA MET A 209 1.77 -4.37 1.28
C MET A 209 1.16 -3.24 0.45
N VAL A 210 0.69 -2.18 1.10
CA VAL A 210 0.27 -0.95 0.40
C VAL A 210 1.37 0.10 0.49
N ILE A 211 1.90 0.51 -0.66
CA ILE A 211 2.87 1.61 -0.78
C ILE A 211 2.21 2.81 -1.45
N ARG A 212 2.50 4.00 -0.94
CA ARG A 212 1.99 5.29 -1.43
C ARG A 212 3.15 6.25 -1.60
N ASN A 213 3.02 7.22 -2.49
CA ASN A 213 3.95 8.35 -2.60
C ASN A 213 4.19 8.97 -1.20
N PRO A 214 5.45 9.07 -0.74
CA PRO A 214 5.75 9.46 0.64
C PRO A 214 5.32 10.89 0.96
N TYR A 215 5.40 11.83 0.03
CA TYR A 215 4.90 13.20 0.27
C TYR A 215 3.40 13.20 0.57
N ARG A 216 2.61 12.48 -0.26
CA ARG A 216 1.16 12.36 -0.08
C ARG A 216 0.82 11.58 1.20
N MET A 217 1.61 10.58 1.56
CA MET A 217 1.46 9.82 2.80
C MET A 217 1.72 10.69 4.03
N ILE A 218 2.84 11.42 4.06
CA ILE A 218 3.23 12.31 5.17
C ILE A 218 2.15 13.36 5.42
N LEU A 219 1.67 14.01 4.35
CA LEU A 219 0.59 14.97 4.42
C LEU A 219 -0.74 14.34 4.88
N ALA A 220 -1.07 13.16 4.37
CA ALA A 220 -2.31 12.48 4.75
C ALA A 220 -2.32 12.15 6.25
N GLU A 221 -1.20 11.68 6.80
CA GLU A 221 -1.10 11.37 8.22
C GLU A 221 -1.10 12.61 9.11
N TRP A 222 -0.36 13.66 8.71
CA TRP A 222 -0.39 14.93 9.43
C TRP A 222 -1.81 15.46 9.57
N ASN A 223 -2.53 15.50 8.45
CA ASN A 223 -3.92 15.89 8.42
C ASN A 223 -4.80 14.98 9.30
N ARG A 224 -4.61 13.65 9.28
CA ARG A 224 -5.38 12.72 10.14
C ARG A 224 -5.19 13.03 11.62
N ARG A 225 -3.98 13.42 12.05
CA ARG A 225 -3.66 13.75 13.44
C ARG A 225 -4.20 15.12 13.87
N HIS A 226 -4.20 16.09 12.96
CA HIS A 226 -4.42 17.51 13.31
C HIS A 226 -5.79 18.05 12.90
N SER A 227 -6.59 17.23 12.23
CA SER A 227 -7.97 17.53 11.91
C SER A 227 -8.83 16.46 12.58
N GLY A 228 -9.92 16.82 13.25
CA GLY A 228 -10.66 15.96 14.19
C GLY A 228 -11.34 14.70 13.62
N GLY A 229 -10.86 14.11 12.51
CA GLY A 229 -11.36 12.90 11.89
C GLY A 229 -10.46 12.33 10.79
N HIS A 230 -10.81 11.11 10.34
CA HIS A 230 -10.04 10.36 9.33
C HIS A 230 -10.02 10.99 7.93
N ILE A 231 -10.92 11.94 7.65
CA ILE A 231 -11.10 12.57 6.32
C ILE A 231 -10.90 14.10 6.33
N SER A 232 -10.55 14.71 7.46
CA SER A 232 -10.41 16.16 7.55
C SER A 232 -8.98 16.65 7.20
N HIS A 233 -8.82 17.96 7.04
CA HIS A 233 -7.54 18.61 6.72
C HIS A 233 -7.11 19.56 7.83
N ALA A 234 -5.80 19.61 8.10
CA ALA A 234 -5.20 20.68 8.88
C ALA A 234 -5.29 21.99 8.07
N ARG A 235 -5.53 23.11 8.74
CA ARG A 235 -5.54 24.42 8.07
C ARG A 235 -4.11 24.80 7.63
N PRO A 236 -3.90 25.45 6.48
CA PRO A 236 -2.56 25.79 5.96
C PRO A 236 -1.70 26.59 6.95
N GLU A 237 -2.33 27.42 7.76
CA GLU A 237 -1.67 28.27 8.77
C GLU A 237 -0.92 27.43 9.81
N ARG A 238 -1.33 26.17 10.04
CA ARG A 238 -0.69 25.30 11.03
C ARG A 238 0.69 24.81 10.63
N PHE A 239 1.01 24.71 9.34
CA PHE A 239 2.38 24.40 8.92
C PHE A 239 3.36 25.50 9.34
N LYS A 240 2.88 26.73 9.54
CA LYS A 240 3.67 27.87 9.99
C LYS A 240 3.63 28.05 11.51
N THR A 241 2.48 27.86 12.15
CA THR A 241 2.36 28.01 13.61
C THR A 241 2.94 26.83 14.40
N GLU A 242 3.08 25.67 13.76
CA GLU A 242 3.64 24.45 14.34
C GLU A 242 4.82 23.94 13.48
N GLU A 243 5.70 24.85 13.05
CA GLU A 243 6.77 24.53 12.11
C GLU A 243 7.69 23.42 12.63
N ASP A 244 8.16 23.52 13.89
CA ASP A 244 9.06 22.51 14.46
C ASP A 244 8.43 21.12 14.53
N THR A 245 7.14 21.02 14.89
CA THR A 245 6.43 19.73 14.96
C THR A 245 6.15 19.17 13.56
N TRP A 246 5.85 20.01 12.58
CA TRP A 246 5.73 19.60 11.19
C TRP A 246 7.07 19.06 10.65
N ARG A 247 8.17 19.77 10.88
CA ARG A 247 9.52 19.34 10.45
C ARG A 247 9.92 18.02 11.11
N ALA A 248 9.66 17.86 12.41
CA ALA A 248 9.87 16.60 13.12
C ALA A 248 9.01 15.46 12.53
N HIS A 249 7.73 15.74 12.22
CA HIS A 249 6.82 14.79 11.58
C HIS A 249 7.30 14.36 10.20
N VAL A 250 7.75 15.28 9.35
CA VAL A 250 8.31 14.98 8.03
C VAL A 250 9.52 14.06 8.15
N ILE A 251 10.47 14.36 9.04
CA ILE A 251 11.66 13.51 9.26
C ILE A 251 11.22 12.11 9.71
N ALA A 252 10.40 12.01 10.75
CA ALA A 252 9.98 10.74 11.31
C ALA A 252 9.23 9.86 10.29
N PHE A 253 8.28 10.43 9.54
CA PHE A 253 7.51 9.67 8.56
C PHE A 253 8.29 9.36 7.27
N THR A 254 9.28 10.18 6.92
CA THR A 254 10.21 9.87 5.81
C THR A 254 11.05 8.63 6.15
N GLU A 255 11.61 8.58 7.36
CA GLU A 255 12.38 7.43 7.83
C GLU A 255 11.51 6.19 8.00
N LYS A 256 10.32 6.35 8.62
CA LYS A 256 9.34 5.27 8.77
C LYS A 256 8.93 4.66 7.42
N TRP A 257 8.74 5.49 6.40
CA TRP A 257 8.39 5.03 5.06
C TRP A 257 9.48 4.17 4.43
N LEU A 258 10.73 4.64 4.48
CA LEU A 258 11.89 3.89 3.98
C LEU A 258 11.98 2.54 4.67
N LEU A 259 12.04 2.54 6.00
CA LEU A 259 12.28 1.34 6.80
C LEU A 259 11.17 0.31 6.63
N PHE A 260 9.91 0.77 6.65
CA PHE A 260 8.77 -0.09 6.40
C PHE A 260 8.85 -0.72 5.01
N ALA A 261 9.16 0.08 3.97
CA ALA A 261 9.24 -0.42 2.61
C ALA A 261 10.36 -1.44 2.42
N LEU A 262 11.56 -1.15 2.93
CA LEU A 262 12.68 -2.09 2.86
C LEU A 262 12.38 -3.39 3.61
N GLN A 263 11.82 -3.30 4.82
CA GLN A 263 11.48 -4.49 5.60
C GLN A 263 10.48 -5.40 4.87
N TRP A 264 9.41 -4.85 4.30
CA TRP A 264 8.41 -5.66 3.63
C TRP A 264 8.85 -6.15 2.25
N ILE A 265 9.58 -5.34 1.48
CA ILE A 265 10.00 -5.73 0.11
C ILE A 265 11.15 -6.72 0.14
N ILE A 266 12.12 -6.52 1.05
CA ILE A 266 13.36 -7.31 1.11
C ILE A 266 13.24 -8.45 2.12
N SER A 267 12.71 -8.17 3.32
CA SER A 267 12.74 -9.11 4.44
C SER A 267 11.51 -10.00 4.55
N PHE A 268 10.41 -9.73 3.82
CA PHE A 268 9.25 -10.62 3.82
C PHE A 268 9.43 -11.77 2.82
N GLU A 269 9.70 -12.97 3.33
CA GLU A 269 10.10 -14.14 2.52
C GLU A 269 8.91 -14.92 1.96
N LYS A 270 7.73 -14.72 2.54
CA LYS A 270 6.51 -15.40 2.12
C LYS A 270 5.83 -14.66 0.97
N GLU A 271 4.69 -15.17 0.55
CA GLU A 271 3.94 -14.62 -0.58
C GLU A 271 3.50 -13.17 -0.29
N LEU A 272 3.88 -12.25 -1.18
CA LEU A 272 3.64 -10.82 -1.01
C LEU A 272 2.99 -10.22 -2.25
N LEU A 273 1.82 -9.59 -2.08
CA LEU A 273 1.22 -8.72 -3.07
C LEU A 273 1.54 -7.26 -2.71
N ILE A 274 2.26 -6.56 -3.57
CA ILE A 274 2.51 -5.11 -3.41
C ILE A 274 1.47 -4.33 -4.21
N LEU A 275 0.72 -3.47 -3.52
CA LEU A 275 -0.27 -2.57 -4.11
C LEU A 275 0.23 -1.12 -4.02
N VAL A 276 0.32 -0.46 -5.17
CA VAL A 276 0.60 0.97 -5.23
C VAL A 276 -0.72 1.74 -5.10
N TYR A 277 -0.81 2.63 -4.11
CA TYR A 277 -2.03 3.39 -3.81
C TYR A 277 -2.49 4.22 -5.00
N GLU A 278 -1.57 4.87 -5.71
CA GLU A 278 -1.85 5.69 -6.88
C GLU A 278 -2.52 4.86 -7.99
N ASN A 279 -2.02 3.66 -8.26
CA ASN A 279 -2.63 2.73 -9.21
C ASN A 279 -4.00 2.24 -8.73
N MET A 280 -4.14 1.98 -7.43
CA MET A 280 -5.41 1.53 -6.84
C MET A 280 -6.53 2.57 -6.97
N VAL A 281 -6.19 3.87 -6.87
CA VAL A 281 -7.16 4.95 -7.09
C VAL A 281 -7.43 5.16 -8.59
N ASN A 282 -6.40 5.06 -9.43
CA ASN A 282 -6.53 5.28 -10.88
C ASN A 282 -7.33 4.15 -11.57
N ASP A 283 -7.03 2.90 -11.23
CA ASP A 283 -7.67 1.70 -11.78
C ASP A 283 -8.04 0.71 -10.65
N THR A 284 -9.12 1.06 -9.96
CA THR A 284 -9.65 0.26 -8.85
C THR A 284 -10.10 -1.13 -9.30
N VAL A 285 -10.64 -1.28 -10.51
CA VAL A 285 -11.05 -2.58 -11.05
C VAL A 285 -9.86 -3.52 -11.20
N ARG A 286 -8.72 -3.05 -11.71
CA ARG A 286 -7.50 -3.85 -11.78
C ARG A 286 -7.02 -4.28 -10.40
N THR A 287 -7.01 -3.37 -9.42
CA THR A 287 -6.62 -3.74 -8.04
C THR A 287 -7.56 -4.76 -7.43
N LEU A 288 -8.88 -4.64 -7.63
CA LEU A 288 -9.84 -5.63 -7.15
C LEU A 288 -9.59 -7.02 -7.75
N ARG A 289 -9.15 -7.11 -9.00
CA ARG A 289 -8.77 -8.39 -9.63
C ARG A 289 -7.51 -8.98 -9.03
N GLN A 290 -6.49 -8.17 -8.77
CA GLN A 290 -5.27 -8.62 -8.07
C GLN A 290 -5.61 -9.13 -6.66
N LEU A 291 -6.48 -8.41 -5.94
CA LEU A 291 -6.98 -8.82 -4.63
C LEU A 291 -7.81 -10.10 -4.71
N HIS A 292 -8.67 -10.25 -5.72
CA HIS A 292 -9.46 -11.47 -5.92
C HIS A 292 -8.55 -12.69 -6.15
N GLU A 293 -7.59 -12.56 -7.06
CA GLU A 293 -6.63 -13.63 -7.38
C GLU A 293 -5.86 -14.05 -6.13
N PHE A 294 -5.25 -13.07 -5.45
CA PHE A 294 -4.43 -13.30 -4.26
C PHE A 294 -5.25 -13.85 -3.10
N LEU A 295 -6.38 -13.23 -2.77
CA LEU A 295 -7.11 -13.56 -1.55
C LEU A 295 -8.03 -14.76 -1.68
N THR A 296 -8.54 -15.07 -2.88
CA THR A 296 -9.66 -16.00 -3.03
C THR A 296 -9.38 -17.16 -3.96
N VAL A 297 -8.78 -16.92 -5.14
CA VAL A 297 -8.51 -17.99 -6.11
C VAL A 297 -7.44 -18.93 -5.55
N LYS A 298 -6.31 -18.37 -5.10
CA LYS A 298 -5.23 -19.14 -4.48
C LYS A 298 -5.65 -19.90 -3.22
N GLU A 299 -6.60 -19.34 -2.48
CA GLU A 299 -7.09 -19.90 -1.21
C GLU A 299 -8.32 -20.81 -1.37
N GLY A 300 -8.86 -20.94 -2.58
CA GLY A 300 -10.10 -21.68 -2.81
C GLY A 300 -11.30 -21.12 -2.03
N ILE A 301 -11.33 -19.81 -1.74
CA ILE A 301 -12.45 -19.15 -1.05
C ILE A 301 -13.58 -18.95 -2.06
N LYS A 302 -14.71 -19.64 -1.82
CA LYS A 302 -15.88 -19.61 -2.72
C LYS A 302 -16.69 -18.32 -2.62
N GLU A 303 -16.61 -17.62 -1.49
CA GLU A 303 -17.34 -16.38 -1.22
C GLU A 303 -16.85 -15.19 -2.05
N GLY A 304 -15.56 -15.17 -2.38
CA GLY A 304 -14.96 -14.16 -3.24
C GLY A 304 -15.29 -14.41 -4.70
N SER A 305 -15.76 -13.39 -5.41
CA SER A 305 -16.13 -13.52 -6.82
C SER A 305 -15.97 -12.21 -7.55
N LEU A 306 -15.53 -12.25 -8.82
CA LEU A 306 -15.58 -11.11 -9.73
C LEU A 306 -16.99 -10.54 -9.90
N LYS A 307 -18.05 -11.31 -9.58
CA LYS A 307 -19.41 -10.78 -9.50
C LYS A 307 -19.56 -9.64 -8.48
N ARG A 308 -18.65 -9.52 -7.51
CA ARG A 308 -18.64 -8.46 -6.50
C ARG A 308 -17.86 -7.21 -6.90
N LEU A 309 -17.27 -7.15 -8.10
CA LEU A 309 -16.59 -5.96 -8.61
C LEU A 309 -17.41 -4.66 -8.45
N PRO A 310 -18.72 -4.62 -8.77
CA PRO A 310 -19.51 -3.39 -8.65
C PRO A 310 -19.69 -2.90 -7.21
N CYS A 311 -19.46 -3.74 -6.20
CA CYS A 311 -19.67 -3.37 -4.79
C CYS A 311 -18.75 -2.24 -4.34
N ALA A 312 -17.54 -2.18 -4.89
CA ALA A 312 -16.60 -1.10 -4.64
C ALA A 312 -17.02 0.25 -5.24
N PHE A 313 -18.12 0.31 -6.01
CA PHE A 313 -18.59 1.53 -6.67
C PHE A 313 -20.03 1.91 -6.27
N ILE A 314 -20.77 0.98 -5.65
CA ILE A 314 -22.11 1.22 -5.11
C ILE A 314 -22.04 1.59 -3.63
N ASP A 315 -21.21 0.88 -2.86
CA ASP A 315 -20.99 1.25 -1.47
C ASP A 315 -20.23 2.58 -1.45
N ASN A 316 -20.62 3.49 -0.57
CA ASN A 316 -20.16 4.87 -0.58
C ASN A 316 -18.64 5.00 -0.31
N THR A 317 -17.84 4.93 -1.38
CA THR A 317 -16.37 5.01 -1.31
C THR A 317 -15.85 6.36 -0.89
N SER A 318 -16.64 7.42 -1.09
CA SER A 318 -16.24 8.79 -0.75
C SER A 318 -16.08 9.00 0.76
N GLY A 319 -16.65 8.12 1.60
CA GLY A 319 -16.47 8.14 3.05
C GLY A 319 -15.10 7.62 3.53
N PHE A 320 -14.36 6.91 2.67
CA PHE A 320 -13.10 6.24 3.04
C PHE A 320 -11.87 6.77 2.30
N GLN A 321 -12.09 7.61 1.29
CA GLN A 321 -11.03 8.33 0.59
C GLN A 321 -11.07 9.79 0.97
N ARG A 322 -9.90 10.37 1.29
CA ARG A 322 -9.80 11.80 1.52
C ARG A 322 -9.60 12.52 0.17
N PRO A 323 -10.37 13.58 -0.13
CA PRO A 323 -10.08 14.44 -1.28
C PRO A 323 -8.66 14.97 -1.21
N ALA A 324 -8.00 15.09 -2.36
CA ALA A 324 -6.74 15.81 -2.42
C ALA A 324 -6.99 17.29 -2.11
N VAL A 325 -6.18 17.87 -1.23
CA VAL A 325 -6.16 19.32 -0.99
C VAL A 325 -4.88 19.88 -1.56
N ASN A 326 -5.04 20.92 -2.37
CA ASN A 326 -3.95 21.79 -2.78
C ASN A 326 -3.79 22.87 -1.71
N TYR A 327 -2.65 22.88 -1.03
CA TYR A 327 -2.36 23.86 0.02
C TYR A 327 -1.92 25.21 -0.54
N GLY A 328 -1.69 25.33 -1.85
CA GLY A 328 -1.20 26.54 -2.52
C GLY A 328 0.23 26.93 -2.12
N ILE A 329 0.83 26.20 -1.19
CA ILE A 329 2.20 26.34 -0.71
C ILE A 329 2.81 24.95 -0.63
N ASP A 330 4.09 24.86 -0.98
CA ASP A 330 4.88 23.66 -0.73
C ASP A 330 5.26 23.59 0.75
N PRO A 331 4.75 22.61 1.52
CA PRO A 331 5.05 22.51 2.94
C PRO A 331 6.43 21.89 3.21
N PHE A 332 7.13 21.39 2.20
CA PHE A 332 8.43 20.73 2.34
C PHE A 332 9.58 21.69 2.00
N THR A 333 10.61 21.70 2.84
CA THR A 333 11.86 22.40 2.54
C THR A 333 12.63 21.69 1.42
N PRO A 334 13.53 22.38 0.70
CA PRO A 334 14.39 21.75 -0.31
C PRO A 334 15.23 20.59 0.25
N ARG A 335 15.64 20.67 1.52
CA ARG A 335 16.40 19.61 2.20
C ARG A 335 15.55 18.36 2.43
N GLU A 336 14.31 18.53 2.91
CA GLU A 336 13.38 17.42 3.11
C GLU A 336 13.02 16.76 1.78
N ARG A 337 12.76 17.56 0.73
CA ARG A 337 12.48 17.03 -0.61
C ARG A 337 13.62 16.18 -1.13
N ARG A 338 14.87 16.65 -1.00
CA ARG A 338 16.04 15.89 -1.40
C ARG A 338 16.09 14.53 -0.70
N ARG A 339 15.91 14.51 0.62
CA ARG A 339 15.93 13.28 1.41
C ARG A 339 14.79 12.32 1.05
N ILE A 340 13.57 12.85 0.88
CA ILE A 340 12.41 12.05 0.46
C ILE A 340 12.67 11.44 -0.92
N ASN A 341 13.19 12.22 -1.87
CA ASN A 341 13.51 11.72 -3.21
C ASN A 341 14.61 10.66 -3.19
N GLU A 342 15.67 10.85 -2.42
CA GLU A 342 16.73 9.84 -2.24
C GLU A 342 16.16 8.51 -1.72
N TYR A 343 15.27 8.56 -0.73
CA TYR A 343 14.62 7.34 -0.21
C TYR A 343 13.64 6.73 -1.20
N MET A 344 12.93 7.56 -1.97
CA MET A 344 12.07 7.07 -3.06
C MET A 344 12.87 6.32 -4.12
N GLU A 345 14.06 6.79 -4.48
CA GLU A 345 14.96 6.06 -5.39
C GLU A 345 15.36 4.71 -4.81
N ALA A 346 15.85 4.69 -3.57
CA ALA A 346 16.28 3.46 -2.92
C ALA A 346 15.16 2.40 -2.83
N VAL A 347 13.95 2.82 -2.45
CA VAL A 347 12.78 1.91 -2.41
C VAL A 347 12.35 1.48 -3.81
N CYS A 348 12.49 2.36 -4.80
CA CYS A 348 12.17 2.03 -6.19
C CYS A 348 13.08 0.94 -6.75
N ASP A 349 14.37 0.99 -6.44
CA ASP A 349 15.31 -0.03 -6.92
C ASP A 349 14.94 -1.42 -6.40
N VAL A 350 14.68 -1.56 -5.10
CA VAL A 350 14.27 -2.85 -4.53
C VAL A 350 12.88 -3.29 -4.96
N TYR A 351 11.96 -2.33 -5.18
CA TYR A 351 10.63 -2.60 -5.73
C TYR A 351 10.72 -3.22 -7.13
N LYS A 352 11.49 -2.61 -8.05
CA LYS A 352 11.67 -3.11 -9.42
C LYS A 352 12.29 -4.51 -9.41
N THR A 353 13.29 -4.75 -8.55
CA THR A 353 13.88 -6.10 -8.41
C THR A 353 12.85 -7.14 -7.93
N ARG A 354 12.01 -6.81 -6.94
CA ARG A 354 11.04 -7.75 -6.39
C ARG A 354 9.87 -8.02 -7.33
N THR A 355 9.41 -7.00 -8.06
CA THR A 355 8.20 -7.06 -8.90
C THR A 355 8.48 -7.35 -10.37
N HIS A 356 9.73 -7.16 -10.81
CA HIS A 356 10.13 -7.14 -12.23
C HIS A 356 9.48 -6.02 -13.04
N ASP A 357 8.92 -5.00 -12.37
CA ASP A 357 8.43 -3.80 -13.03
C ASP A 357 9.60 -2.94 -13.54
N THR A 358 9.37 -2.17 -14.61
CA THR A 358 10.35 -1.23 -15.17
C THR A 358 10.32 0.14 -14.48
N GLU A 359 9.21 0.46 -13.82
CA GLU A 359 8.95 1.77 -13.24
C GLU A 359 8.26 1.65 -11.86
N CYS A 360 8.35 2.71 -11.07
CA CYS A 360 7.79 2.74 -9.71
C CYS A 360 6.63 3.73 -9.65
N ALA A 361 5.40 3.21 -9.70
CA ALA A 361 4.23 4.06 -9.83
C ALA A 361 3.99 5.02 -8.65
N PHE A 362 4.52 4.72 -7.47
CA PHE A 362 4.48 5.62 -6.30
C PHE A 362 5.37 6.87 -6.47
N LYS A 363 6.17 6.95 -7.54
CA LYS A 363 6.99 8.13 -7.87
C LYS A 363 6.26 9.16 -8.72
N TYR A 364 5.15 8.81 -9.37
CA TYR A 364 4.41 9.76 -10.21
C TYR A 364 3.67 10.82 -9.36
N ASN A 365 3.48 12.02 -9.93
CA ASN A 365 2.82 13.19 -9.34
C ASN A 365 3.59 13.94 -8.22
N VAL A 366 4.90 14.13 -8.38
CA VAL A 366 5.69 15.04 -7.51
C VAL A 366 5.44 16.52 -7.87
N GLU A 367 5.06 16.81 -9.11
CA GLU A 367 4.96 18.17 -9.66
C GLU A 367 3.73 18.98 -9.17
N THR A 368 2.77 18.35 -8.49
CA THR A 368 1.50 18.97 -8.08
C THR A 368 1.22 18.87 -6.58
N ILE A 369 2.26 18.89 -5.75
CA ILE A 369 2.13 18.88 -4.28
C ILE A 369 2.10 20.28 -3.72
#